data_AF-A0A7S3UAR0-F1
#
_entry.id   AF-A0A7S3UAR0-F1
#
_cell.length_a   1.000
_cell.length_b   1.000
_cell.length_c   1.000
_cell.angle_alpha   90.00
_cell.angle_beta   90.00
_cell.angle_gamma   90.00
#
_symmetry.space_group_name_H-M   'P 1'
#
loop_
_entity.id
_entity.type
_entity.pdbx_description
1 polymer ?
#
loop_
_entity_poly.entity_id
_entity_poly.type
_entity_poly.pdbx_seq_one_letter_code
_entity_poly.pdbx_strand_id
1 'polypeptide(L)'
;PYADFIWMETGKPILAQATYFSTEVRAAVPHQMLAYNLSPSFNWDTAGMNDAQMETFIWDLAKMGFCWQFITLAGFHCDALSIDLFARDYAKRGAAAYVQLIQRK
;
A
#
# COMPACT_ATOMS: atom_id res chain seq x y z
N PRO A 1 -26.88 9.04 -3.07
CA PRO A 1 -25.96 8.75 -1.95
C PRO A 1 -26.25 7.35 -1.38
N TYR A 2 -25.43 6.36 -1.71
CA TYR A 2 -25.65 4.95 -1.35
C TYR A 2 -24.39 4.27 -0.79
N ALA A 3 -23.31 5.02 -0.58
CA ALA A 3 -22.03 4.52 -0.10
C ALA A 3 -21.41 5.54 0.85
N ASP A 4 -20.87 5.06 1.97
CA ASP A 4 -20.14 5.89 2.94
C ASP A 4 -18.78 6.34 2.40
N PHE A 5 -18.11 5.44 1.67
CA PHE A 5 -16.82 5.69 1.00
C PHE A 5 -16.93 5.45 -0.50
N ILE A 6 -16.14 6.20 -1.28
CA ILE A 6 -15.92 5.94 -2.69
C ILE A 6 -14.44 5.66 -2.93
N TRP A 7 -14.17 4.62 -3.72
CA TRP A 7 -12.84 4.26 -4.18
C TRP A 7 -12.85 4.12 -5.70
N MET A 8 -11.85 4.71 -6.36
CA MET A 8 -11.54 4.51 -7.77
C MET A 8 -10.24 3.69 -7.87
N GLU A 9 -10.29 2.53 -8.50
CA GLU A 9 -9.09 1.74 -8.79
C GLU A 9 -8.15 2.50 -9.73
N THR A 10 -6.84 2.41 -9.48
CA THR A 10 -5.81 3.08 -10.30
C THR A 10 -4.77 2.08 -10.77
N GLY A 11 -4.17 2.33 -11.94
CA GLY A 11 -3.09 1.49 -12.47
C GLY A 11 -1.69 1.92 -12.02
N LYS A 12 -1.55 3.12 -11.46
CA LYS A 12 -0.29 3.74 -11.02
C LYS A 12 -0.54 4.69 -9.85
N PRO A 13 0.44 4.90 -8.94
CA PRO A 13 0.30 5.83 -7.81
C PRO A 13 0.59 7.28 -8.27
N ILE A 14 -0.35 7.89 -9.01
CA ILE A 14 -0.21 9.25 -9.55
C ILE A 14 -0.97 10.24 -8.68
N LEU A 15 -0.25 11.10 -7.96
CA LEU A 15 -0.86 12.07 -7.04
C LEU A 15 -1.81 13.05 -7.76
N ALA A 16 -1.44 13.51 -8.97
CA ALA A 16 -2.29 14.41 -9.76
C ALA A 16 -3.65 13.79 -10.13
N GLN A 17 -3.70 12.47 -10.40
CA GLN A 17 -4.95 11.77 -10.66
C GLN A 17 -5.81 11.67 -9.40
N ALA A 18 -5.19 11.42 -8.24
CA ALA A 18 -5.89 11.38 -6.96
C ALA A 18 -6.46 12.75 -6.57
N THR A 19 -5.70 13.83 -6.79
CA THR A 19 -6.15 15.21 -6.59
C THR A 19 -7.36 15.53 -7.45
N TYR A 20 -7.31 15.20 -8.75
CA TYR A 20 -8.41 15.43 -9.67
C TYR A 20 -9.67 14.69 -9.22
N PHE A 21 -9.54 13.38 -8.94
CA PHE A 21 -10.66 12.57 -8.48
C PHE A 21 -11.30 13.10 -7.19
N SER A 22 -10.48 13.42 -6.18
CA SER A 22 -10.98 13.99 -4.93
C SER A 22 -11.69 15.33 -5.15
N THR A 23 -11.11 16.22 -5.96
CA THR A 23 -11.68 17.54 -6.24
C THR A 23 -13.06 17.43 -6.87
N GLU A 24 -13.21 16.61 -7.92
CA GLU A 24 -14.48 16.47 -8.63
C GLU A 24 -15.56 15.79 -7.79
N VAL A 25 -15.21 14.72 -7.05
CA VAL A 25 -16.17 14.03 -6.18
C VAL A 25 -16.65 14.95 -5.07
N ARG A 26 -15.74 15.73 -4.47
CA ARG A 26 -16.08 16.62 -3.36
C ARG A 26 -16.75 17.92 -3.82
N ALA A 27 -16.58 18.34 -5.07
CA ALA A 27 -17.39 19.40 -5.66
C ALA A 27 -18.87 19.00 -5.73
N ALA A 28 -19.16 17.73 -6.05
CA ALA A 28 -20.52 17.20 -6.06
C ALA A 28 -21.05 16.84 -4.65
N VAL A 29 -20.18 16.31 -3.79
CA VAL A 29 -20.52 15.86 -2.42
C VAL A 29 -19.39 16.24 -1.44
N PRO A 30 -19.45 17.45 -0.81
CA PRO A 30 -18.33 18.05 -0.06
C PRO A 30 -17.71 17.18 1.05
N HIS A 31 -18.51 16.35 1.69
CA HIS A 31 -18.12 15.51 2.82
C HIS A 31 -17.92 14.03 2.43
N GLN A 32 -17.87 13.70 1.14
CA GLN A 32 -17.67 12.33 0.71
C GLN A 32 -16.33 11.80 1.20
N MET A 33 -16.36 10.70 1.95
CA MET A 33 -15.16 10.00 2.36
C MET A 33 -14.61 9.21 1.19
N LEU A 34 -13.28 9.22 1.04
CA LEU A 34 -12.60 8.53 -0.05
C LEU A 34 -11.71 7.42 0.51
N ALA A 35 -11.52 6.38 -0.30
CA ALA A 35 -10.56 5.32 -0.02
C ALA A 35 -9.57 5.13 -1.17
N TYR A 36 -8.35 4.69 -0.83
CA TYR A 36 -7.26 4.52 -1.79
C TYR A 36 -6.56 3.17 -1.62
N ASN A 37 -6.41 2.43 -2.71
CA ASN A 37 -5.61 1.22 -2.79
C ASN A 37 -4.15 1.58 -3.11
N LEU A 38 -3.27 1.41 -2.13
CA LEU A 38 -1.82 1.49 -2.28
C LEU A 38 -1.32 0.18 -2.92
N SER A 39 -1.69 -0.03 -4.18
CA SER A 39 -1.60 -1.34 -4.80
C SER A 39 -0.17 -1.92 -4.78
N PRO A 40 0.00 -3.19 -4.34
CA PRO A 40 1.27 -3.88 -4.46
C PRO A 40 1.57 -4.33 -5.90
N SER A 41 0.62 -4.20 -6.83
CA SER A 41 0.87 -4.42 -8.27
C SER A 41 1.60 -3.24 -8.92
N PHE A 42 1.71 -2.10 -8.24
CA PHE A 42 2.53 -0.99 -8.71
C PHE A 42 4.01 -1.36 -8.55
N ASN A 43 4.79 -1.06 -9.58
CA ASN A 43 6.23 -0.95 -9.39
C ASN A 43 6.54 0.45 -8.83
N TRP A 44 6.53 0.54 -7.49
CA TRP A 44 6.72 1.79 -6.74
C TRP A 44 8.02 2.50 -7.10
N ASP A 45 9.14 1.78 -7.23
CA ASP A 45 10.44 2.33 -7.64
C ASP A 45 10.41 3.02 -9.01
N THR A 46 9.58 2.52 -9.93
CA THR A 46 9.46 3.07 -11.29
C THR A 46 8.31 4.07 -11.44
N ALA A 47 7.61 4.39 -10.34
CA ALA A 47 6.47 5.31 -10.37
C ALA A 47 6.88 6.78 -10.58
N GLY A 48 8.19 7.08 -10.60
CA GLY A 48 8.72 8.43 -10.75
C GLY A 48 8.66 9.25 -9.47
N MET A 49 8.51 8.59 -8.32
CA MET A 49 8.62 9.21 -7.00
C MET A 49 10.02 8.98 -6.44
N ASN A 50 10.57 10.00 -5.77
CA ASN A 50 11.73 9.82 -4.90
C ASN A 50 11.30 9.34 -3.51
N ASP A 51 12.26 8.93 -2.68
CA ASP A 51 12.01 8.39 -1.34
C ASP A 51 11.20 9.36 -0.46
N ALA A 52 11.53 10.66 -0.49
CA ALA A 52 10.80 11.66 0.28
C ALA A 52 9.33 11.79 -0.16
N GLN A 53 9.04 11.65 -1.45
CA GLN A 53 7.67 11.62 -1.98
C GLN A 53 6.94 10.35 -1.59
N MET A 54 7.62 9.19 -1.57
CA MET A 54 7.01 7.94 -1.11
C MET A 54 6.65 8.01 0.37
N GLU A 55 7.53 8.59 1.20
CA GLU A 55 7.28 8.78 2.64
C GLU A 55 6.06 9.66 2.93
N THR A 56 5.82 10.69 2.10
CA THR A 56 4.67 11.60 2.30
C THR A 56 3.39 11.17 1.59
N PHE A 57 3.45 10.19 0.68
CA PHE A 57 2.34 9.85 -0.23
C PHE A 57 1.00 9.62 0.48
N ILE A 58 0.99 8.80 1.53
CA ILE A 58 -0.22 8.48 2.31
C ILE A 58 -0.80 9.74 2.98
N TRP A 59 0.07 10.61 3.49
CA TRP A 59 -0.32 11.84 4.17
C TRP A 59 -0.84 12.89 3.19
N ASP A 60 -0.26 12.94 1.99
CA ASP A 60 -0.71 13.83 0.92
C ASP A 60 -2.09 13.40 0.40
N LEU A 61 -2.34 12.10 0.25
CA LEU A 61 -3.67 11.55 -0.01
C LEU A 61 -4.66 11.89 1.13
N ALA A 62 -4.26 11.76 2.39
CA ALA A 62 -5.13 12.03 3.53
C ALA A 62 -5.65 13.50 3.53
N LYS A 63 -4.80 14.47 3.16
CA LYS A 63 -5.19 15.88 3.01
C LYS A 63 -6.29 16.09 1.96
N MET A 64 -6.42 15.17 1.01
CA MET A 64 -7.44 15.20 -0.04
C MET A 64 -8.74 14.50 0.37
N GLY A 65 -8.81 13.87 1.55
CA GLY A 65 -10.00 13.15 2.03
C GLY A 65 -9.96 11.64 1.81
N PHE A 66 -8.83 11.08 1.39
CA PHE A 66 -8.60 9.63 1.42
C PHE A 66 -8.33 9.17 2.86
N CYS A 67 -9.39 9.03 3.64
CA CYS A 67 -9.33 8.74 5.07
C CYS A 67 -9.23 7.24 5.40
N TRP A 68 -9.38 6.37 4.40
CA TRP A 68 -9.05 4.95 4.52
C TRP A 68 -8.14 4.50 3.39
N GLN A 69 -6.97 3.97 3.73
CA GLN A 69 -5.95 3.58 2.76
C GLN A 69 -5.43 2.19 3.12
N PHE A 70 -5.17 1.36 2.12
CA PHE A 70 -4.82 -0.04 2.33
C PHE A 70 -3.90 -0.55 1.23
N ILE A 71 -3.02 -1.49 1.59
CA ILE A 71 -2.26 -2.31 0.62
C ILE A 71 -2.95 -3.67 0.57
N THR A 72 -3.64 -3.97 -0.54
CA THR A 72 -4.51 -5.16 -0.66
C THR A 72 -3.82 -6.49 -0.35
N LEU A 73 -2.58 -6.68 -0.81
CA LEU A 73 -1.84 -7.94 -0.69
C LEU A 73 -0.54 -7.82 0.13
N ALA A 74 -0.43 -6.84 1.03
CA ALA A 74 0.78 -6.68 1.86
C ALA A 74 1.12 -7.96 2.65
N GLY A 75 0.11 -8.54 3.33
CA GLY A 75 0.29 -9.78 4.09
C GLY A 75 0.78 -10.94 3.21
N PHE A 76 0.19 -11.12 2.03
CA PHE A 76 0.60 -12.15 1.07
C PHE A 76 2.08 -12.00 0.67
N HIS A 77 2.53 -10.79 0.36
CA HIS A 77 3.94 -10.54 0.01
C HIS A 77 4.88 -10.70 1.21
N CYS A 78 4.49 -10.24 2.39
CA CYS A 78 5.26 -10.42 3.62
C CYS A 78 5.45 -11.91 3.98
N ASP A 79 4.37 -12.69 3.92
CA ASP A 79 4.39 -14.12 4.20
C ASP A 79 5.22 -14.88 3.17
N ALA A 80 5.00 -14.62 1.89
CA ALA A 80 5.76 -15.25 0.82
C ALA A 80 7.26 -14.99 0.95
N LEU A 81 7.66 -13.74 1.21
CA LEU A 81 9.07 -13.38 1.43
C LEU A 81 9.65 -14.08 2.66
N SER A 82 8.93 -14.05 3.78
CA SER A 82 9.39 -14.65 5.04
C SER A 82 9.56 -16.16 4.92
N ILE A 83 8.61 -16.83 4.27
CA ILE A 83 8.63 -18.28 4.05
C ILE A 83 9.74 -18.66 3.07
N ASP A 84 9.95 -17.91 1.96
CA ASP A 84 11.05 -18.19 1.02
C ASP A 84 12.42 -18.09 1.70
N LEU A 85 12.66 -17.00 2.42
CA LEU A 85 13.92 -16.78 3.13
C LEU A 85 14.16 -17.86 4.18
N PHE A 86 13.12 -18.21 4.96
CA PHE A 86 13.20 -19.27 5.96
C PHE A 86 13.47 -20.63 5.33
N ALA A 87 12.70 -21.04 4.33
CA ALA A 87 12.81 -22.36 3.71
C ALA A 87 14.20 -22.56 3.06
N ARG A 88 14.73 -21.54 2.38
CA ARG A 88 16.05 -21.58 1.73
C ARG A 88 17.19 -21.75 2.74
N ASP A 89 17.05 -21.14 3.91
CA ASP A 89 18.06 -21.20 4.94
C ASP A 89 17.93 -22.47 5.80
N TYR A 90 16.70 -22.89 6.09
CA TYR A 90 16.40 -24.14 6.77
C TYR A 90 16.90 -25.35 6.00
N ALA A 91 16.77 -25.36 4.67
CA ALA A 91 17.32 -26.43 3.82
C ALA A 91 18.85 -26.58 3.93
N LYS A 92 19.56 -25.52 4.36
CA LYS A 92 21.03 -25.52 4.51
C LYS A 92 21.49 -25.74 5.96
N ARG A 93 20.74 -25.20 6.94
CA ARG A 93 21.19 -25.11 8.35
C ARG A 93 20.26 -25.80 9.34
N GLY A 94 19.16 -26.38 8.89
CA GLY A 94 18.17 -27.07 9.72
C GLY A 94 17.67 -26.18 10.85
N ALA A 95 17.59 -26.76 12.06
CA ALA A 95 17.06 -26.07 13.25
C ALA A 95 17.79 -24.75 13.59
N ALA A 96 19.05 -24.57 13.20
CA ALA A 96 19.76 -23.31 13.43
C ALA A 96 19.10 -22.12 12.71
N ALA A 97 18.54 -22.35 11.51
CA ALA A 97 17.78 -21.32 10.78
C ALA A 97 16.50 -20.93 11.53
N TYR A 98 15.77 -21.91 12.08
CA TYR A 98 14.58 -21.65 12.89
C TYR A 98 14.91 -20.84 14.15
N VAL A 99 15.94 -21.24 14.89
CA VAL A 99 16.36 -20.54 16.11
C VAL A 99 16.75 -19.09 15.83
N GLN A 100 17.44 -18.84 14.70
CA GLN A 100 17.92 -17.49 14.35
C GLN A 100 16.86 -16.60 13.71
N LEU A 101 16.05 -17.12 12.80
CA LEU A 101 15.11 -16.32 12.00
C LEU A 101 13.75 -16.16 12.67
N ILE A 102 13.35 -17.09 13.53
CA ILE A 102 12.00 -17.11 14.14
C ILE A 102 12.09 -16.98 15.67
N GLN A 103 12.78 -17.89 16.35
CA GLN A 103 12.64 -18.01 17.81
C GLN A 103 13.27 -16.84 18.60
N ARG A 104 14.36 -16.23 18.11
CA ARG A 104 15.10 -15.17 18.81
C ARG A 104 14.79 -13.76 18.30
N LYS A 105 13.84 -13.62 17.38
CA LYS A 105 13.38 -12.35 16.81
C LYS A 105 12.13 -11.89 17.56
#